data_AF-V9LAZ0-F1
#
_entry.id   AF-V9LAZ0-F1
#
_cell.length_a   1.000
_cell.length_b   1.000
_cell.length_c   1.000
_cell.angle_alpha   90.00
_cell.angle_beta   90.00
_cell.angle_gamma   90.00
#
_symmetry.space_group_name_H-M   'P 1'
#
loop_
_entity.id
_entity.type
_entity.pdbx_description
1 polymer ?
#
loop_
_entity_poly.entity_id
_entity_poly.type
_entity_poly.pdbx_seq_one_letter_code
_entity_poly.pdbx_strand_id
1 'polypeptide(L)'
;VFMIRILAFTVAGVYCALTKQPRHGAPMYKYSFASLSNVMSSWCQYEALKYISFPTQVLAKASKVIPVMLMGKVVSRKSYEYWEYLTAMLISLGVSMFLLARGESKNSSTVTTFSGVVILTGYILFDSFTSNWQDALFKHKMSSVQMMFGVNLFSCLLTLGSLLEQGALLESVSFMARHSEFACHAALLSVCSAFGQLFIFYTIGQFGAAVFTIIMTLRQALAILLSCLIYGHSITKVGVLGVTIVFVALFLRVYARSRVKKRPGGAMQNPVQKV
;
A
#
# COMPACT_ATOMS: atom_id res chain seq x y z
N VAL A 1 -9.46 -2.79 12.42
CA VAL A 1 -8.17 -2.05 12.31
C VAL A 1 -7.31 -2.23 13.57
N PHE A 2 -7.84 -1.96 14.76
CA PHE A 2 -7.10 -2.12 16.02
C PHE A 2 -6.51 -3.53 16.22
N MET A 3 -7.32 -4.59 16.07
CA MET A 3 -6.87 -5.99 16.19
C MET A 3 -5.70 -6.36 15.27
N ILE A 4 -5.73 -5.87 14.02
CA ILE A 4 -4.65 -6.10 13.05
C ILE A 4 -3.33 -5.48 13.55
N ARG A 5 -3.41 -4.25 14.09
CA ARG A 5 -2.23 -3.49 14.55
C ARG A 5 -1.64 -4.09 15.82
N ILE A 6 -2.48 -4.48 16.78
CA ILE A 6 -2.02 -5.09 18.04
C ILE A 6 -1.42 -6.48 17.78
N LEU A 7 -2.01 -7.27 16.88
CA LEU A 7 -1.43 -8.56 16.50
C LEU A 7 -0.11 -8.37 15.74
N ALA A 8 -0.03 -7.43 14.81
CA ALA A 8 1.21 -7.10 14.13
C ALA A 8 2.30 -6.61 15.10
N PHE A 9 1.94 -5.78 16.08
CA PHE A 9 2.83 -5.32 17.13
C PHE A 9 3.35 -6.49 17.98
N THR A 10 2.45 -7.37 18.45
CA THR A 10 2.83 -8.53 19.27
C THR A 10 3.69 -9.53 18.50
N VAL A 11 3.34 -9.88 17.27
CA VAL A 11 4.14 -10.77 16.41
C VAL A 11 5.54 -10.19 16.16
N ALA A 12 5.64 -8.90 15.82
CA ALA A 12 6.92 -8.25 15.61
C ALA A 12 7.74 -8.15 16.92
N GLY A 13 7.08 -7.93 18.05
CA GLY A 13 7.70 -7.89 19.38
C GLY A 13 8.26 -9.26 19.79
N VAL A 14 7.48 -10.32 19.65
CA VAL A 14 7.91 -11.70 19.92
C VAL A 14 9.07 -12.09 19.00
N TYR A 15 8.99 -11.77 17.70
CA TYR A 15 10.09 -12.05 16.78
C TYR A 15 11.37 -11.28 17.15
N CYS A 16 11.26 -9.99 17.51
CA CYS A 16 12.40 -9.20 17.97
C CYS A 16 13.00 -9.72 19.28
N ALA A 17 12.19 -10.29 20.16
CA ALA A 17 12.66 -10.88 21.42
C ALA A 17 13.39 -12.22 21.18
N LEU A 18 12.95 -13.00 20.20
CA LEU A 18 13.51 -14.33 19.89
C LEU A 18 14.74 -14.28 18.96
N THR A 19 14.93 -13.20 18.20
CA THR A 19 16.03 -13.08 17.22
C THR A 19 16.93 -11.88 17.52
N LYS A 20 18.25 -12.05 17.41
CA LYS A 20 19.20 -10.94 17.51
C LYS A 20 18.95 -9.95 16.37
N GLN A 21 18.37 -8.80 16.69
CA GLN A 21 18.13 -7.74 15.73
C GLN A 21 19.35 -6.81 15.61
N PRO A 22 19.61 -6.21 14.43
CA PRO A 22 20.69 -5.24 14.25
C PRO A 22 20.48 -4.00 15.12
N ARG A 23 21.58 -3.29 15.44
CA ARG A 23 21.55 -2.08 16.28
C ARG A 23 20.56 -1.05 15.74
N HIS A 24 19.64 -0.60 16.60
CA HIS A 24 18.59 0.35 16.26
C HIS A 24 19.21 1.73 15.96
N GLY A 25 19.18 2.15 14.69
CA GLY A 25 19.83 3.38 14.23
C GLY A 25 18.93 4.60 14.08
N ALA A 26 17.60 4.46 14.21
CA ALA A 26 16.68 5.58 14.02
C ALA A 26 16.01 6.01 15.33
N PRO A 27 15.79 7.31 15.56
CA PRO A 27 15.08 7.77 16.73
C PRO A 27 13.58 7.41 16.67
N MET A 28 13.03 6.95 17.79
CA MET A 28 11.68 6.39 17.89
C MET A 28 10.57 7.34 17.41
N TYR A 29 10.74 8.66 17.56
CA TYR A 29 9.74 9.63 17.11
C TYR A 29 9.53 9.60 15.58
N LYS A 30 10.50 9.15 14.77
CA LYS A 30 10.33 9.10 13.31
C LYS A 30 9.27 8.08 12.87
N TYR A 31 9.00 7.06 13.69
CA TYR A 31 7.93 6.09 13.42
C TYR A 31 6.54 6.70 13.60
N SER A 32 6.40 7.72 14.46
CA SER A 32 5.10 8.33 14.74
C SER A 32 4.51 8.96 13.47
N PHE A 33 5.32 9.63 12.64
CA PHE A 33 4.86 10.21 11.37
C PHE A 33 4.33 9.17 10.38
N ALA A 34 5.04 8.04 10.21
CA ALA A 34 4.55 6.93 9.37
C ALA A 34 3.28 6.31 9.96
N SER A 35 3.21 6.17 11.27
CA SER A 35 2.03 5.59 11.93
C SER A 35 0.81 6.50 11.81
N LEU A 36 0.97 7.82 12.00
CA LEU A 36 -0.10 8.81 11.96
C LEU A 36 -0.68 8.91 10.55
N SER A 37 0.19 9.04 9.55
CA SER A 37 -0.23 9.03 8.14
C SER A 37 -0.92 7.73 7.74
N ASN A 38 -0.46 6.58 8.23
CA ASN A 38 -1.13 5.29 7.99
C ASN A 38 -2.53 5.24 8.67
N VAL A 39 -2.67 5.77 9.89
CA VAL A 39 -3.97 5.88 10.58
C VAL A 39 -4.93 6.77 9.79
N MET A 40 -4.49 7.96 9.41
CA MET A 40 -5.29 8.90 8.63
C MET A 40 -5.66 8.31 7.26
N SER A 41 -4.72 7.66 6.58
CA SER A 41 -4.97 6.96 5.32
C SER A 41 -6.05 5.88 5.50
N SER A 42 -5.94 5.04 6.54
CA SER A 42 -6.93 4.00 6.84
C SER A 42 -8.31 4.61 7.07
N TRP A 43 -8.40 5.68 7.87
CA TRP A 43 -9.66 6.38 8.13
C TRP A 43 -10.28 6.93 6.84
N CYS A 44 -9.51 7.70 6.06
CA CYS A 44 -9.97 8.23 4.78
C CYS A 44 -10.39 7.12 3.81
N GLN A 45 -9.70 5.98 3.81
CA GLN A 45 -10.05 4.85 2.95
C GLN A 45 -11.44 4.29 3.29
N TYR A 46 -11.74 4.10 4.57
CA TYR A 46 -13.05 3.58 5.01
C TYR A 46 -14.16 4.61 4.85
N GLU A 47 -13.91 5.88 5.16
CA GLU A 47 -14.89 6.96 4.95
C GLU A 47 -15.20 7.18 3.47
N ALA A 48 -14.19 7.08 2.58
CA ALA A 48 -14.40 7.22 1.15
C ALA A 48 -15.38 6.18 0.59
N LEU A 49 -15.45 4.97 1.17
CA LEU A 49 -16.39 3.92 0.75
C LEU A 49 -17.86 4.28 0.99
N LYS A 50 -18.15 5.26 1.86
CA LYS A 50 -19.51 5.78 2.06
C LYS A 50 -19.95 6.71 0.92
N TYR A 51 -19.00 7.35 0.25
CA TYR A 51 -19.25 8.38 -0.78
C TYR A 51 -18.88 7.94 -2.19
N ILE A 52 -18.13 6.85 -2.34
CA ILE A 52 -17.58 6.37 -3.60
C ILE A 52 -17.72 4.85 -3.65
N SER A 53 -18.05 4.33 -4.83
CA SER A 53 -18.12 2.89 -5.07
C SER A 53 -16.75 2.22 -4.98
N PHE A 54 -16.74 0.94 -4.58
CA PHE A 54 -15.51 0.15 -4.51
C PHE A 54 -14.70 0.15 -5.84
N PRO A 55 -15.31 0.01 -7.03
CA PRO A 55 -14.57 0.10 -8.30
C PRO A 55 -13.85 1.44 -8.51
N THR A 56 -14.48 2.57 -8.16
CA THR A 56 -13.85 3.89 -8.27
C THR A 56 -12.69 4.05 -7.28
N GLN A 57 -12.78 3.45 -6.08
CA GLN A 57 -11.65 3.41 -5.16
C GLN A 57 -10.49 2.56 -5.70
N VAL A 58 -10.79 1.43 -6.34
CA VAL A 58 -9.81 0.57 -7.00
C VAL A 58 -9.12 1.32 -8.15
N LEU A 59 -9.87 2.07 -8.94
CA LEU A 59 -9.36 2.94 -10.00
C LEU A 59 -8.41 4.00 -9.45
N ALA A 60 -8.81 4.72 -8.40
CA ALA A 60 -7.98 5.74 -7.79
C ALA A 60 -6.69 5.17 -7.16
N LYS A 61 -6.75 3.96 -6.59
CA LYS A 61 -5.56 3.24 -6.11
C LYS A 61 -4.58 2.90 -7.24
N ALA A 62 -5.07 2.58 -8.43
CA ALA A 62 -4.21 2.34 -9.58
C ALA A 62 -3.44 3.61 -9.99
N SER A 63 -4.09 4.77 -9.87
CA SER A 63 -3.51 6.08 -10.20
C SER A 63 -2.48 6.60 -9.19
N LYS A 64 -2.39 5.99 -8.00
CA LYS A 64 -1.50 6.47 -6.92
C LYS A 64 0.00 6.33 -7.23
N VAL A 65 0.38 5.59 -8.28
CA VAL A 65 1.79 5.41 -8.68
C VAL A 65 2.47 6.76 -8.89
N ILE A 66 1.81 7.70 -9.55
CA ILE A 66 2.35 9.02 -9.86
C ILE A 66 2.53 9.86 -8.57
N PRO A 67 1.50 10.04 -7.72
CA PRO A 67 1.65 10.66 -6.40
C PRO A 67 2.77 10.06 -5.54
N VAL A 68 2.93 8.74 -5.55
CA VAL A 68 4.01 8.07 -4.79
C VAL A 68 5.39 8.49 -5.30
N MET A 69 5.59 8.55 -6.61
CA MET A 69 6.87 8.98 -7.19
C MET A 69 7.16 10.46 -6.89
N LEU A 70 6.15 11.33 -7.00
CA LEU A 70 6.27 12.75 -6.65
C LEU A 70 6.61 12.92 -5.17
N MET A 71 5.91 12.22 -4.28
CA MET A 71 6.15 12.27 -2.84
C MET A 71 7.56 11.74 -2.49
N GLY A 72 8.08 10.77 -3.22
CA GLY A 72 9.45 10.29 -3.06
C GLY A 72 10.52 11.34 -3.40
N LYS A 73 10.24 12.23 -4.35
CA LYS A 73 11.10 13.37 -4.65
C LYS A 73 11.07 14.40 -3.52
N VAL A 74 9.90 14.67 -2.95
CA VAL A 74 9.73 15.63 -1.85
C VAL A 74 10.35 15.11 -0.55
N VAL A 75 10.02 13.89 -0.13
CA VAL A 75 10.42 13.32 1.17
C VAL A 75 11.85 12.80 1.16
N SER A 76 12.23 12.03 0.14
CA SER A 76 13.51 11.31 0.10
C SER A 76 14.55 11.90 -0.84
N ARG A 77 14.24 13.03 -1.51
CA ARG A 77 15.05 13.65 -2.59
C ARG A 77 15.50 12.63 -3.64
N LYS A 78 14.65 11.63 -3.94
CA LYS A 78 14.94 10.65 -5.00
C LYS A 78 14.72 11.29 -6.36
N SER A 79 15.66 11.06 -7.27
CA SER A 79 15.53 11.36 -8.68
C SER A 79 15.12 10.11 -9.42
N TYR A 80 14.07 10.20 -10.22
CA TYR A 80 13.61 9.12 -11.10
C TYR A 80 13.91 9.51 -12.55
N GLU A 81 14.34 8.55 -13.36
CA GLU A 81 14.59 8.81 -14.78
C GLU A 81 13.27 9.00 -15.53
N TYR A 82 13.31 9.73 -16.65
CA TYR A 82 12.12 10.00 -17.47
C TYR A 82 11.38 8.72 -17.89
N TRP A 83 12.12 7.65 -18.21
CA TRP A 83 11.56 6.34 -18.56
C TRP A 83 10.77 5.68 -17.42
N GLU A 84 11.13 5.94 -16.16
CA GLU A 84 10.38 5.42 -15.01
C GLU A 84 9.03 6.12 -14.86
N TYR A 85 8.98 7.43 -15.11
CA TYR A 85 7.71 8.17 -15.14
C TYR A 85 6.81 7.73 -16.30
N LEU A 86 7.39 7.53 -17.49
CA LEU A 86 6.64 7.07 -18.66
C LEU A 86 6.02 5.69 -18.41
N THR A 87 6.81 4.73 -17.92
CA THR A 87 6.32 3.38 -17.63
C THR A 87 5.29 3.36 -16.50
N ALA A 88 5.47 4.17 -15.45
CA ALA A 88 4.49 4.35 -14.39
C ALA A 88 3.17 4.92 -14.91
N MET A 89 3.23 5.94 -15.78
CA MET A 89 2.05 6.54 -16.39
C MET A 89 1.31 5.55 -17.28
N LEU A 90 2.02 4.78 -18.11
CA LEU A 90 1.41 3.73 -18.93
C LEU A 90 0.74 2.64 -18.09
N ILE A 91 1.36 2.18 -16.99
CA ILE A 91 0.73 1.22 -16.07
C ILE A 91 -0.54 1.82 -15.46
N SER A 92 -0.46 3.05 -14.96
CA SER A 92 -1.60 3.75 -14.37
C SER A 92 -2.76 3.91 -15.37
N LEU A 93 -2.45 4.32 -16.60
CA LEU A 93 -3.43 4.51 -17.67
C LEU A 93 -4.05 3.17 -18.09
N GLY A 94 -3.23 2.14 -18.32
CA GLY A 94 -3.70 0.83 -18.75
C GLY A 94 -4.61 0.16 -17.72
N VAL A 95 -4.23 0.21 -16.42
CA VAL A 95 -5.10 -0.29 -15.34
C VAL A 95 -6.37 0.55 -15.24
N SER A 96 -6.28 1.87 -15.38
CA SER A 96 -7.45 2.74 -15.32
C SER A 96 -8.45 2.45 -16.45
N MET A 97 -7.94 2.31 -17.67
CA MET A 97 -8.71 1.96 -18.85
C MET A 97 -9.39 0.59 -18.71
N PHE A 98 -8.66 -0.40 -18.19
CA PHE A 98 -9.21 -1.73 -17.92
C PHE A 98 -10.32 -1.71 -16.86
N LEU A 99 -10.17 -0.91 -15.80
CA LEU A 99 -11.18 -0.79 -14.74
C LEU A 99 -12.42 -0.01 -15.18
N LEU A 100 -12.24 1.08 -15.94
CA LEU A 100 -13.35 1.85 -16.50
C LEU A 100 -14.16 1.04 -17.50
N ALA A 101 -13.49 0.26 -18.35
CA ALA A 101 -14.11 -0.68 -19.29
C ALA A 101 -15.05 -1.71 -18.64
N ARG A 102 -14.86 -2.01 -17.35
CA ARG A 102 -15.76 -2.86 -16.56
C ARG A 102 -16.98 -2.10 -16.01
N GLY A 103 -16.84 -0.81 -15.74
CA GLY A 103 -17.85 0.01 -15.06
C GLY A 103 -19.06 0.39 -15.93
N GLU A 104 -19.01 0.17 -17.25
CA GLU A 104 -20.09 0.54 -18.19
C GLU A 104 -21.28 -0.43 -18.18
N SER A 105 -21.23 -1.57 -17.48
CA SER A 105 -22.35 -2.50 -17.42
C SER A 105 -23.35 -2.14 -16.31
N LYS A 106 -24.43 -1.45 -16.71
CA LYS A 106 -25.74 -1.28 -16.03
C LYS A 106 -25.78 -0.47 -14.71
N ASN A 107 -26.47 0.68 -14.79
CA ASN A 107 -27.35 1.25 -13.75
C ASN A 107 -26.85 1.19 -12.29
N SER A 108 -25.71 1.81 -11.99
CA SER A 108 -25.48 2.31 -10.63
C SER A 108 -25.34 3.81 -10.73
N SER A 109 -26.31 4.53 -10.18
CA SER A 109 -26.27 5.95 -9.84
C SER A 109 -24.98 6.25 -9.08
N THR A 110 -23.92 6.52 -9.84
CA THR A 110 -22.57 6.76 -9.33
C THR A 110 -22.55 8.21 -8.87
N VAL A 111 -23.12 8.47 -7.69
CA VAL A 111 -22.95 9.76 -7.05
C VAL A 111 -21.54 9.77 -6.47
N THR A 112 -20.54 9.98 -7.34
CA THR A 112 -19.20 10.36 -6.89
C THR A 112 -19.33 11.76 -6.32
N THR A 113 -19.65 11.86 -5.04
CA THR A 113 -19.81 13.15 -4.37
C THR A 113 -18.45 13.84 -4.32
N PHE A 114 -18.42 15.16 -4.52
CA PHE A 114 -17.19 15.96 -4.41
C PHE A 114 -16.42 15.67 -3.11
N SER A 115 -17.15 15.51 -2.00
CA SER A 115 -16.61 15.09 -0.70
C SER A 115 -15.82 13.76 -0.79
N GLY A 116 -16.36 12.77 -1.49
CA GLY A 116 -15.67 11.49 -1.72
C GLY A 116 -14.35 11.67 -2.45
N VAL A 117 -14.31 12.47 -3.52
CA VAL A 117 -13.08 12.74 -4.29
C VAL A 117 -12.02 13.42 -3.42
N VAL A 118 -12.41 14.36 -2.58
CA VAL A 118 -11.52 15.05 -1.63
C VAL A 118 -10.94 14.05 -0.62
N ILE A 119 -11.79 13.22 0.00
CA ILE A 119 -11.35 12.19 0.97
C ILE A 119 -10.42 11.17 0.31
N LEU A 120 -10.72 10.74 -0.92
CA LEU A 120 -9.91 9.80 -1.69
C LEU A 120 -8.55 10.38 -2.07
N THR A 121 -8.50 11.67 -2.40
CA THR A 121 -7.25 12.39 -2.63
C THR A 121 -6.42 12.44 -1.34
N GLY A 122 -7.04 12.73 -0.20
CA GLY A 122 -6.41 12.66 1.11
C GLY A 122 -5.84 11.27 1.41
N TYR A 123 -6.62 10.22 1.16
CA TYR A 123 -6.16 8.82 1.27
C TYR A 123 -4.89 8.58 0.45
N ILE A 124 -4.87 8.98 -0.83
CA ILE A 124 -3.73 8.79 -1.74
C ILE A 124 -2.50 9.55 -1.23
N LEU A 125 -2.67 10.79 -0.76
CA LEU A 125 -1.58 11.61 -0.24
C LEU A 125 -0.96 10.97 1.02
N PHE A 126 -1.79 10.56 1.99
CA PHE A 126 -1.32 9.93 3.22
C PHE A 126 -0.69 8.56 2.98
N ASP A 127 -1.26 7.74 2.09
CA ASP A 127 -0.70 6.44 1.72
C ASP A 127 0.66 6.61 0.98
N SER A 128 0.74 7.60 0.09
CA SER A 128 1.97 7.95 -0.62
C SER A 128 3.06 8.46 0.33
N PHE A 129 2.68 9.29 1.30
CA PHE A 129 3.60 9.73 2.35
C PHE A 129 4.10 8.56 3.19
N THR A 130 3.19 7.69 3.66
CA THR A 130 3.52 6.55 4.53
C THR A 130 4.61 5.68 3.90
N SER A 131 4.39 5.24 2.65
CA SER A 131 5.33 4.38 1.93
C SER A 131 6.70 5.04 1.70
N ASN A 132 6.73 6.32 1.33
CA ASN A 132 7.97 7.07 1.11
C ASN A 132 8.74 7.40 2.40
N TRP A 133 8.03 7.66 3.49
CA TRP A 133 8.63 7.86 4.80
C TRP A 133 9.23 6.57 5.35
N GLN A 134 8.53 5.44 5.17
CA GLN A 134 9.05 4.11 5.51
C GLN A 134 10.32 3.78 4.71
N ASP A 135 10.33 4.04 3.40
CA ASP A 135 11.50 3.90 2.53
C ASP A 135 12.68 4.79 2.98
N ALA A 136 12.41 6.04 3.34
CA ALA A 136 13.42 6.95 3.91
C ALA A 136 14.00 6.42 5.24
N LEU A 137 13.14 5.84 6.09
CA LEU A 137 13.54 5.34 7.39
C LEU A 137 14.39 4.06 7.26
N PHE A 138 14.11 3.22 6.26
CA PHE A 138 14.95 2.07 5.91
C PHE A 138 16.39 2.46 5.52
N LYS A 139 16.70 3.71 5.17
CA LYS A 139 18.09 4.16 4.94
C LYS A 139 18.95 4.10 6.21
N HIS A 140 18.35 4.09 7.40
CA HIS A 140 19.06 4.02 8.69
C HIS A 140 19.46 2.58 9.09
N LYS A 141 19.75 1.71 8.11
CA LYS A 141 20.14 0.28 8.30
C LYS A 141 19.22 -0.51 9.24
N MET A 142 17.91 -0.38 9.06
CA MET A 142 16.92 -1.03 9.92
C MET A 142 16.37 -2.33 9.32
N SER A 143 16.02 -3.28 10.19
CA SER A 143 15.32 -4.51 9.82
C SER A 143 13.83 -4.25 9.53
N SER A 144 13.23 -5.02 8.62
CA SER A 144 11.80 -4.95 8.31
C SER A 144 10.92 -5.25 9.53
N VAL A 145 11.40 -6.09 10.45
CA VAL A 145 10.67 -6.42 11.68
C VAL A 145 10.70 -5.27 12.68
N GLN A 146 11.83 -4.57 12.80
CA GLN A 146 11.93 -3.36 13.63
C GLN A 146 11.02 -2.25 13.11
N MET A 147 10.92 -2.10 11.79
CA MET A 147 9.97 -1.18 11.15
C MET A 147 8.53 -1.53 11.53
N MET A 148 8.17 -2.81 11.41
CA MET A 148 6.85 -3.32 11.76
C MET A 148 6.52 -3.07 13.22
N PHE A 149 7.46 -3.33 14.13
CA PHE A 149 7.28 -3.06 15.56
C PHE A 149 7.05 -1.58 15.83
N GLY A 150 7.93 -0.70 15.35
CA GLY A 150 7.86 0.74 15.61
C GLY A 150 6.58 1.37 15.05
N VAL A 151 6.25 1.09 13.79
CA VAL A 151 5.03 1.64 13.16
C VAL A 151 3.77 1.12 13.85
N ASN A 152 3.70 -0.19 14.15
CA ASN A 152 2.50 -0.75 14.79
C ASN A 152 2.36 -0.34 16.26
N LEU A 153 3.45 -0.08 17.00
CA LEU A 153 3.38 0.45 18.36
C LEU A 153 2.64 1.80 18.39
N PHE A 154 3.12 2.78 17.62
CA PHE A 154 2.47 4.08 17.55
C PHE A 154 1.08 4.00 16.90
N SER A 155 0.90 3.16 15.88
CA SER A 155 -0.41 2.96 15.26
C SER A 155 -1.42 2.34 16.24
N CYS A 156 -0.99 1.46 17.15
CA CYS A 156 -1.83 0.92 18.22
C CYS A 156 -2.23 2.02 19.20
N LEU A 157 -1.28 2.80 19.71
CA LEU A 157 -1.54 3.90 20.64
C LEU A 157 -2.55 4.90 20.07
N LEU A 158 -2.37 5.32 18.81
CA LEU A 158 -3.28 6.25 18.13
C LEU A 158 -4.68 5.66 17.95
N THR A 159 -4.80 4.40 17.53
CA THR A 159 -6.13 3.76 17.41
C THR A 159 -6.78 3.45 18.75
N LEU A 160 -5.99 3.16 19.78
CA LEU A 160 -6.52 2.92 21.12
C LEU A 160 -7.11 4.21 21.68
N GLY A 161 -6.39 5.33 21.55
CA GLY A 161 -6.90 6.65 21.95
C GLY A 161 -8.22 6.98 21.25
N SER A 162 -8.29 6.80 19.93
CA SER A 162 -9.52 7.02 19.17
C SER A 162 -10.68 6.09 19.58
N LEU A 163 -10.40 4.84 19.97
CA LEU A 163 -11.43 3.88 20.40
C LEU A 163 -11.94 4.19 21.81
N LEU A 164 -11.06 4.70 22.69
CA LEU A 164 -11.41 5.15 24.03
C LEU A 164 -12.27 6.41 23.99
N GLU A 165 -11.93 7.37 23.13
CA GLU A 165 -12.70 8.61 22.94
C GLU A 165 -14.13 8.33 22.44
N GLN A 166 -14.28 7.34 21.56
CA GLN A 166 -15.60 6.93 21.05
C GLN A 166 -16.40 6.06 22.03
N GLY A 167 -15.80 5.60 23.14
CA GLY A 167 -16.43 4.65 24.08
C GLY A 167 -16.66 3.23 23.51
N ALA A 168 -16.31 3.00 22.25
CA ALA A 168 -16.64 1.78 21.51
C ALA A 168 -15.77 0.56 21.88
N LEU A 169 -14.71 0.74 22.68
CA LEU A 169 -13.78 -0.34 23.03
C LEU A 169 -14.48 -1.46 23.81
N LEU A 170 -15.17 -1.11 24.90
CA LEU A 170 -15.84 -2.09 25.75
C LEU A 170 -16.99 -2.78 25.02
N GLU A 171 -17.75 -2.02 24.23
CA GLU A 171 -18.82 -2.57 23.38
C GLU A 171 -18.25 -3.58 22.37
N SER A 172 -17.17 -3.23 21.68
CA SER A 172 -16.51 -4.12 20.70
C SER A 172 -15.98 -5.40 21.33
N VAL A 173 -15.38 -5.32 22.53
CA VAL A 173 -14.90 -6.51 23.26
C VAL A 173 -16.07 -7.38 23.72
N SER A 174 -17.14 -6.78 24.25
CA SER A 174 -18.35 -7.51 24.66
C SER A 174 -19.02 -8.22 23.47
N PHE A 175 -19.00 -7.61 22.29
CA PHE A 175 -19.53 -8.19 21.06
C PHE A 175 -18.68 -9.38 20.61
N MET A 176 -17.35 -9.22 20.62
CA MET A 176 -16.42 -10.29 20.28
C MET A 176 -16.49 -11.47 21.25
N ALA A 177 -16.74 -11.23 22.54
CA ALA A 177 -16.93 -12.29 23.53
C ALA A 177 -18.25 -13.06 23.33
N ARG A 178 -19.31 -12.38 22.88
CA ARG A 178 -20.61 -12.99 22.58
C ARG A 178 -20.60 -13.78 21.26
N HIS A 179 -19.78 -13.37 20.29
CA HIS A 179 -19.71 -13.98 18.97
C HIS A 179 -18.31 -14.53 18.69
N SER A 180 -18.07 -15.78 19.09
CA SER A 180 -16.77 -16.47 18.94
C SER A 180 -16.34 -16.65 17.47
N GLU A 181 -17.28 -16.83 16.54
CA GLU A 181 -16.96 -16.90 15.11
C GLU A 181 -16.38 -15.59 14.59
N PHE A 182 -16.93 -14.44 15.00
CA PHE A 182 -16.39 -13.13 14.66
C PHE A 182 -14.96 -12.97 15.18
N ALA A 183 -14.72 -13.39 16.43
CA ALA A 183 -13.39 -13.38 17.02
C ALA A 183 -12.39 -14.22 16.22
N CYS A 184 -12.80 -15.43 15.79
CA CYS A 184 -11.99 -16.32 14.96
C CYS A 184 -11.65 -15.70 13.61
N HIS A 185 -12.65 -15.16 12.89
CA HIS A 185 -12.42 -14.47 11.62
C HIS A 185 -11.53 -13.25 11.77
N ALA A 186 -11.72 -12.45 12.81
CA ALA A 186 -10.90 -11.28 13.10
C ALA A 186 -9.44 -11.67 13.44
N ALA A 187 -9.23 -12.75 14.19
CA ALA A 187 -7.92 -13.28 14.50
C ALA A 187 -7.20 -13.80 13.24
N LEU A 188 -7.88 -14.62 12.43
CA LEU A 188 -7.33 -15.14 11.17
C LEU A 188 -6.96 -14.01 10.20
N LEU A 189 -7.84 -13.02 10.06
CA LEU A 189 -7.58 -11.84 9.24
C LEU A 189 -6.36 -11.06 9.76
N SER A 190 -6.23 -10.94 11.08
CA SER A 190 -5.11 -10.24 11.72
C SER A 190 -3.78 -10.98 11.52
N VAL A 191 -3.76 -12.31 11.66
CA VAL A 191 -2.57 -13.15 11.40
C VAL A 191 -2.13 -13.04 9.94
N CYS A 192 -3.08 -13.20 9.00
CA CYS A 192 -2.79 -13.05 7.58
C CYS A 192 -2.28 -11.65 7.25
N SER A 193 -2.86 -10.62 7.86
CA SER A 193 -2.43 -9.23 7.66
C SER A 193 -1.04 -8.95 8.24
N ALA A 194 -0.71 -9.50 9.41
CA ALA A 194 0.62 -9.36 10.02
C ALA A 194 1.70 -9.99 9.12
N PHE A 195 1.43 -11.18 8.58
CA PHE A 195 2.31 -11.82 7.60
C PHE A 195 2.46 -10.97 6.33
N GLY A 196 1.35 -10.45 5.78
CA GLY A 196 1.37 -9.55 4.63
C GLY A 196 2.18 -8.27 4.87
N GLN A 197 2.09 -7.68 6.07
CA GLN A 197 2.86 -6.50 6.44
C GLN A 197 4.37 -6.74 6.42
N LEU A 198 4.84 -7.94 6.79
CA LEU A 198 6.26 -8.28 6.66
C LEU A 198 6.73 -8.18 5.20
N PHE A 199 5.95 -8.70 4.25
CA PHE A 199 6.29 -8.56 2.82
C PHE A 199 6.24 -7.13 2.34
N ILE A 200 5.30 -6.32 2.83
CA ILE A 200 5.22 -4.88 2.52
C ILE A 200 6.52 -4.20 2.95
N PHE A 201 6.90 -4.35 4.22
CA PHE A 201 8.11 -3.74 4.77
C PHE A 201 9.39 -4.28 4.12
N TYR A 202 9.45 -5.56 3.82
CA TYR A 202 10.57 -6.16 3.09
C TYR A 202 10.69 -5.60 1.67
N THR A 203 9.58 -5.50 0.95
CA THR A 203 9.54 -4.97 -0.43
C THR A 203 9.95 -3.51 -0.45
N ILE A 204 9.44 -2.68 0.46
CA ILE A 204 9.84 -1.27 0.57
C ILE A 204 11.33 -1.17 0.94
N GLY A 205 11.81 -2.00 1.87
CA GLY A 205 13.20 -1.98 2.33
C GLY A 205 14.21 -2.40 1.26
N GLN A 206 13.84 -3.30 0.34
CA GLN A 206 14.69 -3.83 -0.73
C GLN A 206 14.55 -3.06 -2.06
N PHE A 207 13.32 -2.73 -2.47
CA PHE A 207 13.02 -2.18 -3.79
C PHE A 207 12.54 -0.71 -3.76
N GLY A 208 12.23 -0.17 -2.57
CA GLY A 208 11.72 1.18 -2.39
C GLY A 208 10.22 1.34 -2.60
N ALA A 209 9.71 2.52 -2.25
CA ALA A 209 8.28 2.85 -2.26
C ALA A 209 7.66 2.85 -3.67
N ALA A 210 8.38 3.35 -4.68
CA ALA A 210 7.87 3.42 -6.06
C ALA A 210 7.66 2.02 -6.66
N VAL A 211 8.60 1.10 -6.46
CA VAL A 211 8.46 -0.29 -6.92
C VAL A 211 7.36 -1.00 -6.14
N PHE A 212 7.29 -0.81 -4.83
CA PHE A 212 6.22 -1.34 -3.98
C PHE A 212 4.83 -0.96 -4.49
N THR A 213 4.59 0.32 -4.78
CA THR A 213 3.30 0.79 -5.28
C THR A 213 2.95 0.16 -6.63
N ILE A 214 3.93 -0.03 -7.52
CA ILE A 214 3.69 -0.67 -8.81
C ILE A 214 3.36 -2.16 -8.65
N ILE A 215 4.06 -2.88 -7.75
CA ILE A 215 3.72 -4.27 -7.41
C ILE A 215 2.29 -4.35 -6.87
N MET A 216 1.89 -3.43 -6.00
CA MET A 216 0.54 -3.39 -5.45
C MET A 216 -0.52 -3.19 -6.54
N THR A 217 -0.32 -2.20 -7.41
CA THR A 217 -1.23 -1.90 -8.52
C THR A 217 -1.32 -3.08 -9.49
N LEU A 218 -0.19 -3.71 -9.81
CA LEU A 218 -0.16 -4.89 -10.68
C LEU A 218 -0.90 -6.08 -10.07
N ARG A 219 -0.66 -6.37 -8.78
CA ARG A 219 -1.37 -7.43 -8.05
C ARG A 219 -2.88 -7.22 -8.10
N GLN A 220 -3.32 -5.99 -7.89
CA GLN A 220 -4.73 -5.63 -7.95
C GLN A 220 -5.30 -5.79 -9.37
N ALA A 221 -4.59 -5.34 -10.39
CA ALA A 221 -4.99 -5.50 -11.78
C ALA A 221 -5.10 -6.98 -12.19
N LEU A 222 -4.11 -7.81 -11.84
CA LEU A 222 -4.11 -9.24 -12.10
C LEU A 222 -5.24 -9.97 -11.39
N ALA A 223 -5.52 -9.63 -10.13
CA ALA A 223 -6.64 -10.20 -9.38
C ALA A 223 -7.98 -9.91 -10.07
N ILE A 224 -8.15 -8.70 -10.62
CA ILE A 224 -9.36 -8.29 -11.32
C ILE A 224 -9.46 -8.96 -12.69
N LEU A 225 -8.34 -9.05 -13.43
CA LEU A 225 -8.27 -9.78 -14.69
C LEU A 225 -8.64 -11.26 -14.49
N LEU A 226 -8.05 -11.91 -13.49
CA LEU A 226 -8.35 -13.30 -13.16
C LEU A 226 -9.82 -13.48 -12.76
N SER A 227 -10.37 -12.56 -11.98
CA SER A 227 -11.81 -12.55 -11.65
C SER A 227 -12.67 -12.47 -12.92
N CYS A 228 -12.33 -11.61 -13.89
CA CYS A 228 -13.06 -11.54 -15.15
C CYS A 228 -13.00 -12.85 -15.95
N LEU A 229 -11.81 -13.49 -16.00
CA LEU A 229 -11.62 -14.75 -16.71
C LEU A 229 -12.39 -15.91 -16.06
N ILE A 230 -12.38 -16.01 -14.73
CA ILE A 230 -13.06 -17.08 -13.98
C ILE A 230 -14.58 -16.90 -14.03
N TYR A 231 -15.09 -15.68 -13.82
CA TYR A 231 -16.53 -15.40 -13.78
C TYR A 231 -17.13 -15.09 -15.16
N GLY A 232 -16.38 -15.32 -16.25
CA GLY A 232 -16.87 -15.21 -17.62
C GLY A 232 -17.43 -13.83 -18.00
N HIS A 233 -16.96 -12.76 -17.38
CA HIS A 233 -17.45 -11.41 -17.68
C HIS A 233 -16.88 -10.93 -19.02
N SER A 234 -17.75 -10.37 -19.88
CA SER A 234 -17.37 -9.85 -21.19
C SER A 234 -16.35 -8.71 -21.06
N ILE A 235 -15.10 -8.97 -21.41
CA ILE A 235 -14.06 -7.93 -21.46
C ILE A 235 -14.28 -7.12 -22.74
N THR A 236 -14.60 -5.84 -22.61
CA THR A 236 -14.76 -4.95 -23.76
C THR A 236 -13.43 -4.79 -24.50
N LYS A 237 -13.48 -4.41 -25.79
CA LYS A 237 -12.28 -4.14 -26.61
C LYS A 237 -11.33 -3.13 -25.93
N VAL A 238 -11.91 -2.15 -25.23
CA VAL A 238 -11.20 -1.15 -24.41
C VAL A 238 -10.45 -1.81 -23.25
N GLY A 239 -11.07 -2.77 -22.57
CA GLY A 239 -10.43 -3.54 -21.49
C GLY A 239 -9.25 -4.38 -21.98
N VAL A 240 -9.38 -5.05 -23.14
CA VAL A 240 -8.29 -5.82 -23.76
C VAL A 240 -7.11 -4.91 -24.11
N LEU A 241 -7.39 -3.72 -24.66
CA LEU A 241 -6.35 -2.73 -24.96
C LEU A 241 -5.65 -2.25 -23.68
N GLY A 242 -6.41 -1.97 -22.61
CA GLY A 242 -5.87 -1.59 -21.30
C GLY A 242 -4.92 -2.64 -20.72
N VAL A 243 -5.30 -3.92 -20.75
CA VAL A 243 -4.44 -5.04 -20.33
C VAL A 243 -3.15 -5.10 -21.17
N THR A 244 -3.27 -4.97 -22.49
CA THR A 244 -2.14 -4.98 -23.41
C THR A 244 -1.14 -3.86 -23.08
N ILE A 245 -1.63 -2.64 -22.82
CA ILE A 245 -0.80 -1.50 -22.40
C ILE A 245 -0.04 -1.81 -21.11
N VAL A 246 -0.69 -2.41 -20.10
CA VAL A 246 -0.04 -2.77 -18.83
C VAL A 246 1.10 -3.76 -19.06
N PHE A 247 0.88 -4.81 -19.85
CA PHE A 247 1.92 -5.79 -20.18
C PHE A 247 3.09 -5.13 -20.90
N VAL A 248 2.83 -4.34 -21.95
CA VAL A 248 3.87 -3.62 -22.69
C VAL A 248 4.66 -2.68 -21.78
N ALA A 249 3.99 -1.93 -20.90
CA ALA A 249 4.64 -1.03 -19.96
C ALA A 249 5.56 -1.75 -18.96
N LEU A 250 5.15 -2.93 -18.48
CA LEU A 250 5.97 -3.77 -17.61
C LEU A 250 7.20 -4.32 -18.35
N PHE A 251 7.02 -4.84 -19.56
CA PHE A 251 8.14 -5.31 -20.39
C PHE A 251 9.12 -4.19 -20.70
N LEU A 252 8.62 -3.00 -21.09
CA LEU A 252 9.43 -1.82 -21.33
C LEU A 252 10.23 -1.44 -20.08
N ARG A 253 9.61 -1.47 -18.90
CA ARG A 253 10.28 -1.16 -17.63
C ARG A 253 11.38 -2.16 -17.29
N VAL A 254 11.11 -3.46 -17.41
CA VAL A 254 12.09 -4.52 -17.16
C VAL A 254 13.25 -4.42 -18.13
N TYR A 255 12.96 -4.17 -19.41
CA TYR A 255 13.97 -3.98 -20.45
C TYR A 255 14.83 -2.73 -20.20
N ALA A 256 14.21 -1.58 -19.95
CA ALA A 256 14.91 -0.33 -19.64
C ALA A 256 15.81 -0.47 -18.41
N ARG A 257 15.31 -1.06 -17.33
CA ARG A 257 16.08 -1.32 -16.11
C ARG A 257 17.28 -2.24 -16.38
N SER A 258 17.10 -3.26 -17.23
CA SER A 258 18.17 -4.17 -17.63
C SER A 258 19.24 -3.49 -18.50
N ARG A 259 18.85 -2.55 -19.37
CA ARG A 259 19.78 -1.76 -20.21
C ARG A 259 20.57 -0.75 -19.39
N VAL A 260 19.95 -0.08 -18.43
CA VAL A 260 20.65 0.83 -17.50
C VAL A 260 21.70 0.07 -16.69
N LYS A 261 21.37 -1.13 -16.21
CA LYS A 261 22.33 -2.00 -15.49
C LYS A 261 23.52 -2.47 -16.35
N LYS A 262 23.38 -2.53 -17.67
CA LYS A 262 24.43 -2.97 -18.62
C LYS A 262 25.33 -1.85 -19.14
N ARG A 263 25.05 -0.57 -18.86
CA ARG A 263 25.92 0.54 -19.30
C ARG A 263 27.22 0.57 -18.47
N PRO A 264 28.42 0.45 -19.07
CA PRO A 264 29.69 0.35 -18.33
C PRO A 264 30.17 1.63 -17.61
N GLY A 265 29.36 2.70 -17.56
CA GLY A 265 29.76 4.01 -17.01
C GLY A 265 28.72 4.68 -16.10
N GLY A 266 27.66 3.96 -15.71
CA GLY A 266 26.70 4.47 -14.72
C GLY A 266 27.19 4.12 -13.32
N ALA A 267 27.67 5.12 -12.59
CA ALA A 267 28.13 4.98 -11.21
C ALA A 267 27.22 4.02 -10.41
N MET A 268 27.88 3.02 -9.84
CA MET A 268 27.35 2.02 -8.94
C MET A 268 26.62 2.68 -7.77
N GLN A 269 25.33 2.97 -7.90
CA GLN A 269 24.44 2.89 -6.75
C GLN A 269 24.30 1.40 -6.45
N ASN A 270 25.31 0.88 -5.75
CA ASN A 270 25.18 -0.33 -4.97
C ASN A 270 23.82 -0.25 -4.26
N PRO A 271 22.90 -1.23 -4.43
CA PRO A 271 22.01 -1.51 -3.33
C PRO A 271 22.98 -1.83 -2.18
N VAL A 272 23.12 -0.91 -1.23
CA VAL A 272 23.87 -1.17 -0.01
C VAL A 272 23.32 -2.49 0.48
N GLN A 273 24.13 -3.53 0.30
CA GLN A 273 23.87 -4.87 0.75
C GLN A 273 23.78 -4.71 2.26
N LYS A 274 22.55 -4.58 2.76
CA LYS A 274 22.26 -4.52 4.18
C LYS A 274 22.51 -5.93 4.70
N VAL A 275 23.77 -6.18 5.01
CA VAL A 275 24.18 -7.21 5.97
C VAL A 275 23.67 -6.77 7.35
#